data_AF-A0A955SVI6-F1
#
_entry.id   AF-A0A955SVI6-F1
#
_cell.length_a   1.000
_cell.length_b   1.000
_cell.length_c   1.000
_cell.angle_alpha   90.00
_cell.angle_beta   90.00
_cell.angle_gamma   90.00
#
_symmetry.space_group_name_H-M   'P 1'
#
loop_
_entity.id
_entity.type
_entity.pdbx_description
1 polymer ?
#
loop_
_entity_poly.entity_id
_entity_poly.type
_entity_poly.pdbx_seq_one_letter_code
_entity_poly.pdbx_strand_id
1 'polypeptide(L)'
;SGAERGCILDFINHPLNNRWWLEDEFKRIRSFKTDGEKIDRLLTIADWENPGPGSFYDDVGNIEKSEHVIRGERLNTDPLLETDPCPGYMWWDNGSSRTRLSWPIYMDWPVGMRYEHLDPEASYTIRITGPGDSLLRIDGEIATHTVYGKKIGEFKEFPIPKEALADGQIELTWDKPDEEHLNWREQSHLAEVWLLKE
;
A
#
# COMPACT_ATOMS: atom_id res chain seq x y z
N SER A 1 17.18 4.81 26.67
CA SER A 1 16.54 3.66 26.01
C SER A 1 15.06 3.96 26.00
N GLY A 2 14.44 4.04 24.82
CA GLY A 2 13.00 4.23 24.68
C GLY A 2 12.28 2.88 24.67
N ALA A 3 11.00 2.91 24.30
CA ALA A 3 10.16 1.72 24.22
C ALA A 3 10.61 0.73 23.12
N GLU A 4 11.59 1.08 22.29
CA GLU A 4 12.13 0.22 21.22
C GLU A 4 13.04 -0.92 21.72
N ARG A 5 13.39 -0.96 23.03
CA ARG A 5 14.29 -1.99 23.59
C ARG A 5 13.85 -2.47 24.97
N GLY A 6 13.40 -3.72 25.06
CA GLY A 6 13.15 -4.42 26.34
C GLY A 6 11.83 -4.11 27.03
N CYS A 7 10.88 -3.45 26.35
CA CYS A 7 9.61 -2.95 26.90
C CYS A 7 8.39 -3.82 26.56
N ILE A 8 8.54 -5.15 26.44
CA ILE A 8 7.47 -6.04 25.94
C ILE A 8 6.16 -5.96 26.76
N LEU A 9 6.27 -5.73 28.08
CA LEU A 9 5.11 -5.60 28.96
C LEU A 9 4.31 -4.31 28.74
N ASP A 10 4.97 -3.24 28.26
CA ASP A 10 4.32 -1.95 27.99
C ASP A 10 3.34 -2.05 26.80
N PHE A 11 3.55 -3.03 25.92
CA PHE A 11 2.74 -3.28 24.72
C PHE A 11 1.81 -4.49 24.82
N ILE A 12 1.61 -5.07 26.01
CA ILE A 12 0.77 -6.27 26.17
C ILE A 12 -0.68 -6.07 25.71
N ASN A 13 -1.16 -4.82 25.77
CA ASN A 13 -2.51 -4.45 25.33
C ASN A 13 -2.54 -3.83 23.92
N HIS A 14 -1.41 -3.80 23.21
CA HIS A 14 -1.34 -3.28 21.85
C HIS A 14 -2.08 -4.25 20.89
N PRO A 15 -3.07 -3.79 20.12
CA PRO A 15 -3.80 -4.66 19.20
C PRO A 15 -2.90 -5.06 18.02
N LEU A 16 -2.81 -6.36 17.74
CA LEU A 16 -2.11 -6.89 16.56
C LEU A 16 -3.01 -6.90 15.31
N ASN A 17 -4.00 -6.02 15.26
CA ASN A 17 -5.00 -5.94 14.20
C ASN A 17 -5.51 -4.49 14.04
N ASN A 18 -6.40 -4.28 13.06
CA ASN A 18 -6.96 -2.97 12.74
C ASN A 18 -7.94 -2.40 13.78
N ARG A 19 -8.02 -2.91 15.01
CA ARG A 19 -9.02 -2.49 16.01
C ARG A 19 -9.05 -0.98 16.23
N TRP A 20 -7.90 -0.35 16.50
CA TRP A 20 -7.88 1.09 16.81
C TRP A 20 -8.28 1.95 15.61
N TRP A 21 -7.83 1.58 14.41
CA TRP A 21 -8.26 2.21 13.17
C TRP A 21 -9.77 2.07 12.96
N LEU A 22 -10.32 0.85 13.13
CA LEU A 22 -11.76 0.60 13.01
C LEU A 22 -12.59 1.39 14.02
N GLU A 23 -12.13 1.50 15.27
CA GLU A 23 -12.79 2.32 16.30
C GLU A 23 -12.88 3.79 15.86
N ASP A 24 -11.84 4.32 15.21
CA ASP A 24 -11.82 5.70 14.74
C ASP A 24 -12.63 5.89 13.44
N GLU A 25 -12.61 4.90 12.54
CA GLU A 25 -13.49 4.85 11.38
C GLU A 25 -14.97 4.83 11.79
N PHE A 26 -15.36 4.01 12.76
CA PHE A 26 -16.75 4.00 13.25
C PHE A 26 -17.16 5.31 13.92
N LYS A 27 -16.24 6.01 14.61
CA LYS A 27 -16.50 7.38 15.10
C LYS A 27 -16.72 8.35 13.95
N ARG A 28 -15.91 8.27 12.89
CA ARG A 28 -16.04 9.10 11.67
C ARG A 28 -17.35 8.81 10.94
N ILE A 29 -17.69 7.54 10.71
CA ILE A 29 -18.93 7.13 10.03
C ILE A 29 -20.15 7.67 10.77
N ARG A 30 -20.15 7.64 12.12
CA ARG A 30 -21.26 8.21 12.92
C ARG A 30 -21.45 9.71 12.72
N SER A 31 -20.43 10.46 12.28
CA SER A 31 -20.53 11.91 12.06
C SER A 31 -21.04 12.30 10.66
N PHE A 32 -21.17 11.34 9.74
CA PHE A 32 -21.74 11.58 8.42
C PHE A 32 -23.23 11.95 8.47
N LYS A 33 -23.63 12.82 7.55
CA LYS A 33 -24.97 13.43 7.56
C LYS A 33 -26.02 12.50 6.99
N THR A 34 -25.64 11.71 5.98
CA THR A 34 -26.56 10.83 5.27
C THR A 34 -26.26 9.37 5.57
N ASP A 35 -27.28 8.53 5.49
CA ASP A 35 -27.08 7.08 5.62
C ASP A 35 -26.36 6.50 4.39
N GLY A 36 -26.48 7.13 3.21
CA GLY A 36 -25.72 6.77 2.01
C GLY A 36 -24.21 6.85 2.26
N GLU A 37 -23.70 8.00 2.71
CA GLU A 37 -22.27 8.18 3.04
C GLU A 37 -21.77 7.17 4.09
N LYS A 38 -22.63 6.80 5.05
CA LYS A 38 -22.30 5.79 6.06
C LYS A 38 -22.18 4.41 5.46
N ILE A 39 -23.14 4.02 4.63
CA ILE A 39 -23.14 2.72 3.95
C ILE A 39 -21.92 2.63 3.03
N ASP A 40 -21.65 3.66 2.23
CA ASP A 40 -20.53 3.67 1.30
C ASP A 40 -19.20 3.47 2.04
N ARG A 41 -18.98 4.19 3.15
CA ARG A 41 -17.76 4.02 3.94
C ARG A 41 -17.69 2.68 4.66
N LEU A 42 -18.83 2.14 5.13
CA LEU A 42 -18.88 0.80 5.72
C LEU A 42 -18.51 -0.27 4.70
N LEU A 43 -18.97 -0.14 3.46
CA LEU A 43 -18.59 -1.03 2.36
C LEU A 43 -17.11 -0.87 2.05
N THR A 44 -16.58 0.36 1.94
CA THR A 44 -15.14 0.58 1.72
C THR A 44 -14.27 -0.13 2.77
N ILE A 45 -14.62 -0.06 4.06
CA ILE A 45 -13.82 -0.72 5.10
C ILE A 45 -14.01 -2.23 5.13
N ALA A 46 -15.19 -2.74 4.74
CA ALA A 46 -15.48 -4.17 4.69
C ALA A 46 -14.74 -4.85 3.53
N ASP A 47 -14.71 -4.20 2.38
CA ASP A 47 -14.11 -4.71 1.13
C ASP A 47 -12.66 -4.25 0.95
N TRP A 48 -12.04 -3.65 1.98
CA TRP A 48 -10.72 -3.00 1.88
C TRP A 48 -9.64 -3.90 1.28
N GLU A 49 -9.55 -5.14 1.76
CA GLU A 49 -8.59 -6.14 1.27
C GLU A 49 -9.20 -7.07 0.19
N ASN A 50 -10.48 -6.88 -0.16
CA ASN A 50 -11.25 -7.75 -1.04
C ASN A 50 -11.96 -6.91 -2.13
N PRO A 51 -11.22 -6.34 -3.09
CA PRO A 51 -11.77 -5.39 -4.07
C PRO A 51 -12.76 -6.02 -5.07
N GLY A 52 -12.96 -7.34 -5.04
CA GLY A 52 -13.94 -8.06 -5.84
C GLY A 52 -13.32 -8.88 -6.98
N PRO A 53 -14.15 -9.61 -7.74
CA PRO A 53 -13.67 -10.53 -8.77
C PRO A 53 -12.85 -9.85 -9.86
N GLY A 54 -11.69 -10.43 -10.19
CA GLY A 54 -10.78 -9.89 -11.20
C GLY A 54 -9.99 -8.66 -10.75
N SER A 55 -10.16 -8.23 -9.49
CA SER A 55 -9.34 -7.21 -8.84
C SER A 55 -8.37 -7.86 -7.85
N PHE A 56 -7.30 -7.14 -7.51
CA PHE A 56 -6.23 -7.62 -6.65
C PHE A 56 -5.88 -6.58 -5.58
N TYR A 57 -5.35 -7.04 -4.46
CA TYR A 57 -4.89 -6.23 -3.35
C TYR A 57 -3.58 -6.77 -2.81
N ASP A 58 -2.64 -5.87 -2.55
CA ASP A 58 -1.35 -6.18 -1.96
C ASP A 58 -1.03 -5.21 -0.82
N ASP A 59 -0.74 -5.76 0.35
CA ASP A 59 -0.06 -5.08 1.46
C ASP A 59 1.45 -5.30 1.25
N VAL A 60 2.11 -4.34 0.59
CA VAL A 60 3.47 -4.49 0.05
C VAL A 60 4.49 -4.80 1.14
N GLY A 61 4.23 -4.30 2.35
CA GLY A 61 5.06 -4.55 3.52
C GLY A 61 4.87 -5.94 4.14
N ASN A 62 3.83 -6.68 3.75
CA ASN A 62 3.50 -7.98 4.31
C ASN A 62 3.70 -9.10 3.28
N ILE A 63 4.71 -9.94 3.52
CA ILE A 63 5.08 -11.05 2.60
C ILE A 63 3.91 -12.00 2.32
N GLU A 64 3.04 -12.26 3.30
CA GLU A 64 1.88 -13.17 3.11
C GLU A 64 0.74 -12.53 2.32
N LYS A 65 0.76 -11.20 2.14
CA LYS A 65 -0.28 -10.41 1.47
C LYS A 65 0.27 -9.56 0.32
N SER A 66 1.42 -9.93 -0.24
CA SER A 66 2.07 -9.22 -1.35
C SER A 66 2.49 -10.19 -2.45
N GLU A 67 1.55 -11.01 -2.90
CA GLU A 67 1.79 -12.07 -3.89
C GLU A 67 2.37 -11.54 -5.20
N HIS A 68 1.99 -10.32 -5.59
CA HIS A 68 2.41 -9.72 -6.85
C HIS A 68 3.74 -8.98 -6.77
N VAL A 69 4.33 -8.82 -5.58
CA VAL A 69 5.65 -8.18 -5.46
C VAL A 69 6.73 -9.11 -6.01
N ILE A 70 7.50 -8.62 -6.97
CA ILE A 70 8.65 -9.35 -7.51
C ILE A 70 9.72 -9.41 -6.44
N ARG A 71 9.98 -10.61 -5.93
CA ARG A 71 11.01 -10.87 -4.92
C ARG A 71 12.32 -11.27 -5.58
N GLY A 72 13.41 -10.70 -5.07
CA GLY A 72 14.76 -11.02 -5.51
C GLY A 72 15.28 -12.35 -4.96
N GLU A 73 16.60 -12.46 -4.90
CA GLU A 73 17.24 -13.67 -4.43
C GLU A 73 17.06 -13.91 -2.93
N ARG A 74 17.18 -15.17 -2.49
CA ARG A 74 17.00 -15.52 -1.07
C ARG A 74 18.23 -15.12 -0.26
N LEU A 75 18.07 -14.97 1.06
CA LEU A 75 19.14 -14.63 2.02
C LEU A 75 20.44 -15.47 1.92
N ASN A 76 20.39 -16.68 1.36
CA ASN A 76 21.59 -17.50 1.17
C ASN A 76 22.48 -17.00 0.02
N THR A 77 21.91 -16.32 -0.97
CA THR A 77 22.61 -15.83 -2.16
C THR A 77 22.65 -14.30 -2.22
N ASP A 78 21.69 -13.62 -1.59
CA ASP A 78 21.69 -12.18 -1.31
C ASP A 78 21.53 -11.89 0.19
N PRO A 79 22.59 -12.10 1.01
CA PRO A 79 22.52 -11.90 2.46
C PRO A 79 22.41 -10.43 2.89
N LEU A 80 22.65 -9.49 1.97
CA LEU A 80 22.58 -8.05 2.22
C LEU A 80 21.29 -7.42 1.71
N LEU A 81 20.43 -8.20 1.03
CA LEU A 81 19.17 -7.74 0.44
C LEU A 81 19.40 -6.59 -0.56
N GLU A 82 20.47 -6.66 -1.35
CA GLU A 82 20.80 -5.67 -2.37
C GLU A 82 19.82 -5.73 -3.56
N THR A 83 19.17 -6.87 -3.76
CA THR A 83 18.28 -7.16 -4.90
C THR A 83 16.82 -7.38 -4.51
N ASP A 84 16.48 -7.45 -3.22
CA ASP A 84 15.12 -7.60 -2.70
C ASP A 84 14.88 -6.63 -1.52
N PRO A 85 14.29 -5.44 -1.77
CA PRO A 85 14.04 -4.46 -0.73
C PRO A 85 13.23 -5.05 0.43
N CYS A 86 13.78 -4.94 1.64
CA CYS A 86 13.14 -5.44 2.85
C CYS A 86 12.05 -4.48 3.34
N PRO A 87 10.84 -4.96 3.68
CA PRO A 87 9.85 -4.14 4.36
C PRO A 87 10.36 -3.54 5.67
N GLY A 88 10.04 -2.26 5.88
CA GLY A 88 10.27 -1.52 7.12
C GLY A 88 9.00 -1.38 7.96
N TYR A 89 9.19 -0.91 9.19
CA TYR A 89 8.09 -0.54 10.09
C TYR A 89 8.30 0.88 10.63
N MET A 90 7.38 1.78 10.32
CA MET A 90 7.37 3.14 10.83
C MET A 90 6.98 3.17 12.30
N TRP A 91 7.88 3.67 13.14
CA TRP A 91 7.63 3.90 14.56
C TRP A 91 6.90 5.24 14.78
N TRP A 92 5.63 5.29 14.42
CA TRP A 92 4.78 6.47 14.64
C TRP A 92 4.14 6.49 16.03
N ASP A 93 3.87 7.69 16.55
CA ASP A 93 3.17 7.92 17.82
C ASP A 93 3.72 7.10 19.00
N ASN A 94 5.05 6.97 19.07
CA ASN A 94 5.75 6.13 20.05
C ASN A 94 5.26 4.66 20.08
N GLY A 95 4.94 4.09 18.92
CA GLY A 95 4.43 2.72 18.78
C GLY A 95 2.94 2.59 19.10
N SER A 96 2.22 3.70 19.29
CA SER A 96 0.78 3.71 19.60
C SER A 96 -0.06 4.30 18.47
N SER A 97 0.42 4.21 17.23
CA SER A 97 -0.31 4.75 16.09
C SER A 97 -1.66 4.06 15.91
N ARG A 98 -2.68 4.85 15.58
CA ARG A 98 -4.05 4.39 15.34
C ARG A 98 -4.39 4.33 13.86
N THR A 99 -3.38 4.50 13.00
CA THR A 99 -3.50 4.25 11.56
C THR A 99 -3.80 2.78 11.28
N ARG A 100 -4.21 2.48 10.05
CA ARG A 100 -4.38 1.09 9.62
C ARG A 100 -3.04 0.34 9.77
N LEU A 101 -3.07 -0.92 10.20
CA LEU A 101 -1.89 -1.71 10.53
C LEU A 101 -0.89 -1.85 9.35
N SER A 102 -1.38 -1.87 8.12
CA SER A 102 -0.57 -1.94 6.90
C SER A 102 0.09 -0.62 6.51
N TRP A 103 -0.37 0.53 7.02
CA TRP A 103 0.20 1.83 6.62
C TRP A 103 1.59 2.14 7.21
N PRO A 104 1.91 1.77 8.47
CA PRO A 104 3.28 1.89 8.96
C PRO A 104 4.18 0.75 8.49
N ILE A 105 3.65 -0.36 7.94
CA ILE A 105 4.47 -1.41 7.33
C ILE A 105 4.65 -1.03 5.87
N TYR A 106 5.87 -0.68 5.47
CA TYR A 106 6.10 -0.09 4.16
C TYR A 106 7.27 -0.74 3.46
N MET A 107 7.38 -0.50 2.17
CA MET A 107 8.58 -0.73 1.39
C MET A 107 8.99 0.60 0.78
N ASP A 108 10.29 0.91 0.77
CA ASP A 108 10.79 2.14 0.14
C ASP A 108 10.31 2.16 -1.32
N TRP A 109 10.80 1.22 -2.13
CA TRP A 109 10.28 0.92 -3.47
C TRP A 109 10.53 -0.56 -3.79
N PRO A 110 9.55 -1.35 -4.24
CA PRO A 110 9.78 -2.72 -4.71
C PRO A 110 10.60 -2.72 -6.00
N VAL A 111 11.27 -3.84 -6.30
CA VAL A 111 11.90 -4.05 -7.62
C VAL A 111 10.87 -3.89 -8.73
N GLY A 112 9.68 -4.45 -8.49
CA GLY A 112 8.49 -4.26 -9.30
C GLY A 112 7.35 -5.10 -8.74
N MET A 113 6.19 -4.99 -9.36
CA MET A 113 5.06 -5.88 -9.12
C MET A 113 4.56 -6.42 -10.45
N ARG A 114 4.22 -7.70 -10.52
CA ARG A 114 3.69 -8.31 -11.74
C ARG A 114 2.29 -8.87 -11.50
N TYR A 115 1.37 -8.46 -12.35
CA TYR A 115 0.01 -9.00 -12.39
C TYR A 115 -0.16 -9.78 -13.69
N GLU A 116 -0.74 -10.97 -13.58
CA GLU A 116 -0.93 -11.89 -14.71
C GLU A 116 -2.41 -12.26 -14.82
N HIS A 117 -2.81 -12.82 -15.96
CA HIS A 117 -4.18 -13.27 -16.22
C HIS A 117 -5.25 -12.15 -16.16
N LEU A 118 -4.86 -10.95 -16.56
CA LEU A 118 -5.76 -9.81 -16.71
C LEU A 118 -6.65 -9.97 -17.94
N ASP A 119 -7.86 -9.40 -17.88
CA ASP A 119 -8.81 -9.39 -18.98
C ASP A 119 -8.50 -8.24 -19.94
N PRO A 120 -8.01 -8.50 -21.17
CA PRO A 120 -7.58 -7.44 -22.09
C PRO A 120 -8.72 -6.51 -22.54
N GLU A 121 -9.98 -6.95 -22.41
CA GLU A 121 -11.15 -6.17 -22.82
C GLU A 121 -11.71 -5.30 -21.69
N ALA A 122 -11.29 -5.53 -20.46
CA ALA A 122 -11.72 -4.77 -19.30
C ALA A 122 -10.93 -3.47 -19.12
N SER A 123 -11.47 -2.59 -18.28
CA SER A 123 -10.77 -1.41 -17.80
C SER A 123 -10.24 -1.67 -16.40
N TYR A 124 -9.05 -1.18 -16.13
CA TYR A 124 -8.40 -1.32 -14.83
C TYR A 124 -7.85 0.02 -14.35
N THR A 125 -7.88 0.21 -13.03
CA THR A 125 -7.24 1.33 -12.34
C THR A 125 -6.33 0.80 -11.24
N ILE A 126 -5.08 1.24 -11.24
CA ILE A 126 -4.16 1.01 -10.13
C ILE A 126 -4.45 2.05 -9.06
N ARG A 127 -4.79 1.61 -7.86
CA ARG A 127 -4.89 2.48 -6.68
C ARG A 127 -3.72 2.19 -5.75
N ILE A 128 -3.11 3.22 -5.20
CA ILE A 128 -1.95 3.14 -4.31
C ILE A 128 -2.24 3.97 -3.05
N THR A 129 -1.76 3.50 -1.90
CA THR A 129 -1.62 4.33 -0.70
C THR A 129 -0.21 4.27 -0.14
N GLY A 130 0.19 5.36 0.50
CA GLY A 130 1.55 5.62 0.96
C GLY A 130 1.79 7.13 0.94
N PRO A 131 2.46 7.71 1.95
CA PRO A 131 2.74 9.13 1.98
C PRO A 131 3.78 9.51 0.93
N GLY A 132 3.78 10.79 0.55
CA GLY A 132 4.70 11.33 -0.45
C GLY A 132 4.31 11.02 -1.89
N ASP A 133 5.28 11.09 -2.79
CA ASP A 133 5.19 10.80 -4.22
C ASP A 133 5.20 9.30 -4.51
N SER A 134 4.65 8.90 -5.65
CA SER A 134 4.72 7.52 -6.18
C SER A 134 4.85 7.63 -7.68
N LEU A 135 6.09 7.62 -8.17
CA LEU A 135 6.42 7.80 -9.58
C LEU A 135 6.26 6.46 -10.32
N LEU A 136 5.00 6.05 -10.49
CA LEU A 136 4.62 4.76 -11.07
C LEU A 136 4.92 4.70 -12.57
N ARG A 137 5.42 3.56 -13.02
CA ARG A 137 5.48 3.12 -14.41
C ARG A 137 4.66 1.85 -14.60
N ILE A 138 3.99 1.75 -15.74
CA ILE A 138 3.27 0.56 -16.20
C ILE A 138 3.96 0.10 -17.48
N ASP A 139 4.53 -1.10 -17.47
CA ASP A 139 5.31 -1.67 -18.57
C ASP A 139 6.42 -0.74 -19.07
N GLY A 140 7.08 -0.05 -18.14
CA GLY A 140 8.16 0.89 -18.40
C GLY A 140 7.72 2.31 -18.80
N GLU A 141 6.43 2.54 -19.10
CA GLU A 141 5.89 3.85 -19.44
C GLU A 141 5.38 4.62 -18.22
N ILE A 142 5.57 5.93 -18.17
CA ILE A 142 5.16 6.76 -17.01
C ILE A 142 3.64 6.77 -16.89
N ALA A 143 3.13 6.37 -15.72
CA ALA A 143 1.69 6.35 -15.46
C ALA A 143 1.15 7.76 -15.20
N THR A 144 0.00 8.08 -15.81
CA THR A 144 -0.70 9.34 -15.54
C THR A 144 -1.75 9.12 -14.46
N HIS A 145 -1.75 9.97 -13.43
CA HIS A 145 -2.71 9.88 -12.34
C HIS A 145 -3.98 10.68 -12.60
N THR A 146 -5.11 10.21 -12.06
CA THR A 146 -6.38 10.95 -11.96
C THR A 146 -6.61 11.49 -10.55
N VAL A 147 -6.09 10.79 -9.54
CA VAL A 147 -6.09 11.19 -8.13
C VAL A 147 -4.67 11.07 -7.61
N TYR A 148 -4.21 12.02 -6.79
CA TYR A 148 -2.83 12.01 -6.30
C TYR A 148 -2.68 12.61 -4.89
N GLY A 149 -3.25 11.91 -3.92
CA GLY A 149 -3.08 12.21 -2.50
C GLY A 149 -1.71 11.81 -1.98
N LYS A 150 -1.12 12.65 -1.13
CA LYS A 150 0.26 12.50 -0.61
C LYS A 150 0.31 12.28 0.90
N LYS A 151 -0.83 12.35 1.60
CA LYS A 151 -0.86 12.10 3.05
C LYS A 151 -1.17 10.63 3.33
N ILE A 152 -0.84 10.22 4.55
CA ILE A 152 -1.17 8.88 5.08
C ILE A 152 -2.68 8.62 4.92
N GLY A 153 -3.02 7.51 4.28
CA GLY A 153 -4.41 7.10 4.04
C GLY A 153 -5.12 7.81 2.90
N GLU A 154 -4.44 8.73 2.19
CA GLU A 154 -4.93 9.23 0.90
C GLU A 154 -4.54 8.25 -0.22
N PHE A 155 -5.27 8.32 -1.34
CA PHE A 155 -5.07 7.45 -2.48
C PHE A 155 -4.43 8.19 -3.65
N LYS A 156 -3.69 7.43 -4.46
CA LYS A 156 -3.25 7.80 -5.79
C LYS A 156 -3.87 6.80 -6.77
N GLU A 157 -4.44 7.27 -7.86
CA GLU A 157 -5.14 6.42 -8.83
C GLU A 157 -4.60 6.66 -10.23
N PHE A 158 -4.30 5.56 -10.94
CA PHE A 158 -3.67 5.54 -12.25
C PHE A 158 -4.46 4.58 -13.16
N PRO A 159 -5.28 5.10 -14.08
CA PRO A 159 -5.94 4.27 -15.08
C PRO A 159 -4.91 3.56 -15.96
N ILE A 160 -5.13 2.29 -16.27
CA ILE A 160 -4.24 1.51 -17.13
C ILE A 160 -4.61 1.74 -18.61
N PRO A 161 -3.65 2.12 -19.47
CA PRO A 161 -3.87 2.17 -20.91
C PRO A 161 -4.26 0.80 -21.47
N LYS A 162 -5.22 0.76 -22.41
CA LYS A 162 -5.68 -0.51 -23.00
C LYS A 162 -4.56 -1.29 -23.67
N GLU A 163 -3.58 -0.58 -24.22
CA GLU A 163 -2.43 -1.16 -24.90
C GLU A 163 -1.55 -1.99 -23.95
N ALA A 164 -1.45 -1.58 -22.67
CA ALA A 164 -0.70 -2.31 -21.64
C ALA A 164 -1.39 -3.64 -21.26
N LEU A 165 -2.70 -3.75 -21.46
CA LEU A 165 -3.45 -4.97 -21.11
C LEU A 165 -3.46 -6.02 -22.24
N ALA A 166 -2.84 -5.73 -23.39
CA ALA A 166 -3.01 -6.52 -24.61
C ALA A 166 -2.51 -7.96 -24.50
N ASP A 167 -1.50 -8.23 -23.69
CA ASP A 167 -0.95 -9.57 -23.43
C ASP A 167 -1.47 -10.21 -22.13
N GLY A 168 -2.39 -9.53 -21.42
CA GLY A 168 -3.02 -10.01 -20.20
C GLY A 168 -2.10 -9.98 -18.97
N GLN A 169 -1.00 -9.23 -19.02
CA GLN A 169 -0.09 -9.05 -17.89
C GLN A 169 0.41 -7.61 -17.87
N ILE A 170 0.80 -7.13 -16.69
CA ILE A 170 1.46 -5.82 -16.55
C ILE A 170 2.56 -5.92 -15.49
N GLU A 171 3.61 -5.13 -15.68
CA GLU A 171 4.65 -4.90 -14.71
C GLU A 171 4.60 -3.46 -14.19
N LEU A 172 4.51 -3.32 -12.87
CA LEU A 172 4.56 -2.04 -12.18
C LEU A 172 5.96 -1.82 -11.64
N THR A 173 6.53 -0.65 -11.93
CA THR A 173 7.83 -0.22 -11.36
C THR A 173 7.72 1.21 -10.88
N TRP A 174 8.65 1.64 -10.03
CA TRP A 174 8.65 2.99 -9.46
C TRP A 174 10.01 3.66 -9.68
N ASP A 175 9.99 4.88 -10.20
CA ASP A 175 11.17 5.74 -10.18
C ASP A 175 11.35 6.30 -8.75
N LYS A 176 12.59 6.35 -8.27
CA LYS A 176 12.90 6.90 -6.95
C LYS A 176 12.75 8.44 -6.97
N PRO A 177 11.90 9.03 -6.11
CA PRO A 177 11.83 10.49 -5.97
C PRO A 177 13.15 11.10 -5.47
N ASP A 178 13.48 12.32 -5.92
CA ASP A 178 14.63 13.07 -5.41
C ASP A 178 14.33 13.69 -4.03
N GLU A 179 14.56 12.90 -3.00
CA GLU A 179 14.22 13.22 -1.60
C GLU A 179 15.39 13.02 -0.63
N GLU A 180 16.62 12.97 -1.14
CA GLU A 180 17.82 12.80 -0.30
C GLU A 180 18.02 13.92 0.71
N HIS A 181 17.40 15.08 0.46
CA HIS A 181 17.39 16.24 1.33
C HIS A 181 16.40 16.11 2.51
N LEU A 182 15.49 15.12 2.49
CA LEU A 182 14.51 14.87 3.55
C LEU A 182 15.04 13.86 4.58
N ASN A 183 14.47 13.90 5.78
CA ASN A 183 14.66 12.80 6.72
C ASN A 183 14.02 11.53 6.15
N TRP A 184 14.66 10.37 6.30
CA TRP A 184 14.11 9.09 5.81
C TRP A 184 12.68 8.79 6.30
N ARG A 185 12.28 9.32 7.47
CA ARG A 185 10.90 9.17 8.00
C ARG A 185 9.86 10.00 7.24
N GLU A 186 10.30 11.01 6.51
CA GLU A 186 9.48 11.94 5.73
C GLU A 186 9.53 11.61 4.23
N GLN A 187 10.39 10.66 3.83
CA GLN A 187 10.49 10.19 2.46
C GLN A 187 9.26 9.38 2.06
N SER A 188 9.00 9.45 0.76
CA SER A 188 7.95 8.73 0.08
C SER A 188 8.13 7.22 0.20
N HIS A 189 7.04 6.51 0.43
CA HIS A 189 7.05 5.06 0.50
C HIS A 189 5.71 4.44 0.12
N LEU A 190 5.76 3.16 -0.26
CA LEU A 190 4.63 2.36 -0.67
C LEU A 190 4.11 1.52 0.50
N ALA A 191 2.80 1.57 0.75
CA ALA A 191 2.15 0.75 1.78
C ALA A 191 1.25 -0.32 1.16
N GLU A 192 0.26 0.10 0.36
CA GLU A 192 -0.71 -0.82 -0.25
C GLU A 192 -0.95 -0.47 -1.72
N VAL A 193 -1.22 -1.51 -2.52
CA VAL A 193 -1.58 -1.41 -3.93
C VAL A 193 -2.85 -2.20 -4.18
N TRP A 194 -3.73 -1.66 -5.01
CA TRP A 194 -4.87 -2.38 -5.57
C TRP A 194 -4.82 -2.29 -7.08
N LEU A 195 -5.15 -3.39 -7.74
CA LEU A 195 -5.51 -3.41 -9.14
C LEU A 195 -7.01 -3.60 -9.23
N LEU A 196 -7.75 -2.56 -9.59
CA LEU A 196 -9.20 -2.53 -9.56
C LEU A 196 -9.75 -2.70 -10.97
N LYS A 197 -10.56 -3.74 -11.17
CA LYS A 197 -11.34 -3.93 -12.40
C LYS A 197 -12.61 -3.09 -12.34
N GLU A 198 -12.90 -2.35 -13.42
CA GLU A 198 -14.08 -1.49 -13.56
C GLU A 198 -15.26 -2.16 -14.29
#